data_AF-A0A3P7IA21-F1
#
_entry.id   AF-A0A3P7IA21-F1
#
_cell.length_a   1.000
_cell.length_b   1.000
_cell.length_c   1.000
_cell.angle_alpha   90.00
_cell.angle_beta   90.00
_cell.angle_gamma   90.00
#
_symmetry.space_group_name_H-M   'P 1'
#
loop_
_entity.id
_entity.type
_entity.pdbx_description
1 polymer ?
#
loop_
_entity_poly.entity_id
_entity_poly.type
_entity_poly.pdbx_seq_one_letter_code
_entity_poly.pdbx_strand_id
1 'polypeptide(L)'
;MVDKELKRKQRKLGEKLLRKKSTSKTWREYKQATAEKREQALLNENLELKKLKESATNDKKQNGKDSNYSISIAIPGSFLNNGQSAELRTYMAGQIARAATLFCVDYVIVYDET
;
A
#
# COMPACT_ATOMS: atom_id res chain seq x y z
N MET A 1 -34.12 -48.86 54.59
CA MET A 1 -34.52 -48.22 53.30
C MET A 1 -33.63 -47.02 52.95
N VAL A 2 -33.24 -46.22 53.96
CA VAL A 2 -32.42 -45.00 53.86
C VAL A 2 -30.98 -45.23 53.31
N ASP A 3 -30.31 -46.32 53.67
CA ASP A 3 -28.92 -46.60 53.22
C ASP A 3 -28.78 -46.77 51.70
N LYS A 4 -29.81 -47.34 51.06
CA LYS A 4 -29.81 -47.60 49.61
C LYS A 4 -29.87 -46.29 48.82
N GLU A 5 -30.55 -45.29 49.37
CA GLU A 5 -30.72 -43.98 48.76
C GLU A 5 -29.46 -43.11 48.92
N LEU A 6 -28.81 -43.18 50.09
CA LEU A 6 -27.54 -42.52 50.35
C LEU A 6 -26.45 -43.01 49.39
N LYS A 7 -26.38 -44.33 49.18
CA LYS A 7 -25.42 -44.97 48.26
C LYS A 7 -25.67 -44.56 46.79
N ARG A 8 -26.94 -44.33 46.41
CA ARG A 8 -27.34 -43.84 45.09
C ARG A 8 -26.96 -42.37 44.89
N LYS A 9 -27.13 -41.54 45.92
CA LYS A 9 -26.70 -40.12 45.92
C LYS A 9 -25.17 -40.01 45.80
N GLN A 10 -24.42 -40.82 46.54
CA GLN A 10 -22.95 -40.85 46.44
C GLN A 10 -22.46 -41.24 45.04
N ARG A 11 -23.05 -42.26 44.41
CA ARG A 11 -22.70 -42.66 43.03
C ARG A 11 -22.95 -41.54 42.02
N LYS A 12 -24.12 -40.89 42.09
CA LYS A 12 -24.45 -39.75 41.22
C LYS A 12 -23.52 -38.56 41.43
N LEU A 13 -23.07 -38.32 42.66
CA LEU A 13 -22.11 -37.26 42.97
C LEU A 13 -20.73 -37.57 42.35
N GLY A 14 -20.26 -38.81 42.46
CA GLY A 14 -19.01 -39.28 41.86
C GLY A 14 -18.99 -39.17 40.34
N GLU A 15 -20.07 -39.59 39.67
CA GLU A 15 -20.21 -39.46 38.21
C GLU A 15 -20.21 -38.00 37.76
N LYS A 16 -20.86 -37.10 38.50
CA LYS A 16 -20.84 -35.65 38.22
C LYS A 16 -19.43 -35.07 38.35
N LEU A 17 -18.67 -35.47 39.36
CA LEU A 17 -17.30 -35.00 39.57
C LEU A 17 -16.34 -35.49 38.47
N LEU A 18 -16.45 -36.76 38.07
CA LEU A 18 -15.67 -37.34 36.97
C LEU A 18 -15.96 -36.64 35.64
N ARG A 19 -17.24 -36.41 35.32
CA ARG A 19 -17.64 -35.68 34.12
C ARG A 19 -17.17 -34.23 34.13
N LYS A 20 -17.24 -33.54 35.27
CA LYS A 20 -16.74 -32.16 35.43
C LYS A 20 -15.22 -32.07 35.25
N LYS A 21 -14.48 -33.11 35.66
CA LYS A 21 -13.02 -33.22 35.47
C LYS A 21 -12.64 -33.51 34.01
N SER A 22 -13.44 -34.32 33.30
CA SER A 22 -13.27 -34.61 31.86
C SER A 22 -13.60 -33.42 30.95
N THR A 23 -14.53 -32.55 31.35
CA THR A 23 -14.89 -31.33 30.59
C THR A 23 -14.02 -30.12 30.93
N SER A 24 -13.19 -30.21 31.97
CA SER A 24 -12.33 -29.11 32.37
C SER A 24 -11.14 -29.08 31.44
N LYS A 25 -11.06 -28.02 30.62
CA LYS A 25 -9.94 -27.82 29.70
C LYS A 25 -8.62 -27.96 30.45
N THR A 26 -7.72 -28.75 29.88
CA THR A 26 -6.41 -28.99 30.46
C THR A 26 -5.62 -27.67 30.48
N TRP A 27 -4.76 -27.45 31.48
CA TRP A 27 -3.88 -26.26 31.52
C TRP A 27 -3.08 -26.05 30.21
N ARG A 28 -2.78 -27.13 29.49
CA ARG A 28 -2.16 -27.12 28.17
C ARG A 28 -3.05 -26.51 27.08
N GLU A 29 -4.33 -26.88 27.04
CA GLU A 29 -5.31 -26.32 26.10
C GLU A 29 -5.57 -24.84 26.39
N TYR A 30 -5.61 -24.46 27.67
CA TYR A 30 -5.72 -23.04 28.05
C TYR A 30 -4.53 -22.22 27.57
N LYS A 31 -3.30 -22.75 27.73
CA LYS A 31 -2.08 -22.11 27.20
C LYS A 31 -2.08 -22.03 25.68
N GLN A 32 -2.48 -23.10 24.99
CA GLN A 32 -2.57 -23.14 23.52
C GLN A 32 -3.57 -22.11 22.99
N ALA A 33 -4.79 -22.09 23.53
CA ALA A 33 -5.80 -21.10 23.15
C ALA A 33 -5.35 -19.66 23.43
N THR A 34 -4.52 -19.44 24.45
CA THR A 34 -3.94 -18.12 24.73
C THR A 34 -2.84 -17.75 23.74
N ALA A 35 -2.02 -18.72 23.31
CA ALA A 35 -0.98 -18.52 22.30
C ALA A 35 -1.57 -18.24 20.91
N GLU A 36 -2.56 -19.03 20.50
CA GLU A 36 -3.29 -18.86 19.22
C GLU A 36 -3.97 -17.49 19.13
N LYS A 37 -4.59 -17.02 20.23
CA LYS A 37 -5.17 -15.67 20.28
C LYS A 37 -4.14 -14.57 20.08
N ARG A 38 -2.93 -14.73 20.63
CA ARG A 38 -1.83 -13.76 20.45
C ARG A 38 -1.32 -13.78 19.01
N GLU A 39 -1.16 -14.96 18.43
CA GLU A 39 -0.74 -15.09 17.03
C GLU A 39 -1.76 -14.47 16.07
N GLN A 40 -3.06 -14.70 16.30
CA GLN A 40 -4.12 -14.06 15.52
C GLN A 40 -4.12 -12.54 15.67
N ALA A 41 -3.87 -12.01 16.87
CA ALA A 41 -3.76 -10.57 17.09
C ALA A 41 -2.58 -9.96 16.32
N LEU A 42 -1.40 -10.61 16.36
CA LEU A 42 -0.22 -10.19 15.62
C LEU A 42 -0.43 -10.27 14.10
N LEU A 43 -1.15 -11.30 13.62
CA LEU A 43 -1.48 -11.42 12.20
C LEU A 43 -2.38 -10.26 11.75
N ASN A 44 -3.42 -9.96 12.53
CA ASN A 44 -4.35 -8.86 12.23
C ASN A 44 -3.65 -7.50 12.24
N GLU A 45 -2.80 -7.24 13.23
CA GLU A 45 -2.00 -6.00 13.29
C GLU A 45 -1.07 -5.87 12.09
N ASN A 46 -0.40 -6.96 11.68
CA ASN A 46 0.44 -6.95 10.48
C ASN A 46 -0.36 -6.72 9.19
N LEU A 47 -1.59 -7.26 9.11
CA LEU A 47 -2.48 -7.01 7.98
C LEU A 47 -2.95 -5.56 7.92
N GLU A 48 -3.26 -4.95 9.07
CA GLU A 48 -3.60 -3.52 9.15
C GLU A 48 -2.41 -2.64 8.78
N LEU A 49 -1.21 -2.95 9.27
CA LEU A 49 0.03 -2.24 8.90
C LEU A 49 0.33 -2.36 7.41
N LYS A 50 0.06 -3.52 6.78
CA LYS A 50 0.18 -3.68 5.32
C LYS A 50 -0.82 -2.80 4.58
N LYS A 51 -2.09 -2.81 4.98
CA LYS A 51 -3.14 -1.97 4.37
C LYS A 51 -2.81 -0.47 4.49
N LEU A 52 -2.33 -0.03 5.65
CA LEU A 52 -1.91 1.36 5.88
C LEU A 52 -0.70 1.75 5.02
N LYS A 53 0.25 0.83 4.83
CA LYS A 53 1.40 1.06 3.92
C LYS A 53 0.96 1.09 2.46
N GLU A 54 0.03 0.23 2.05
CA GLU A 54 -0.53 0.21 0.70
C GLU A 54 -1.34 1.48 0.41
N SER A 55 -2.18 1.95 1.35
CA SER A 55 -2.87 3.23 1.20
C SER A 55 -1.88 4.40 1.20
N ALA A 56 -0.89 4.44 2.10
CA ALA A 56 0.13 5.50 2.11
C ALA A 56 1.04 5.50 0.87
N THR A 57 1.27 4.34 0.23
CA THR A 57 2.02 4.26 -1.04
C THR A 57 1.14 4.62 -2.23
N ASN A 58 -0.17 4.35 -2.20
CA ASN A 58 -1.12 4.87 -3.18
C ASN A 58 -1.26 6.39 -3.04
N ASP A 59 -1.37 6.90 -1.82
CA ASP A 59 -1.37 8.32 -1.52
C ASP A 59 -0.03 8.98 -1.83
N LYS A 60 1.13 8.30 -1.74
CA LYS A 60 2.41 8.85 -2.24
C LYS A 60 2.57 8.76 -3.76
N LYS A 61 1.90 7.81 -4.43
CA LYS A 61 1.78 7.80 -5.90
C LYS A 61 0.81 8.86 -6.41
N GLN A 62 -0.17 9.27 -5.61
CA GLN A 62 -1.17 10.28 -5.95
C GLN A 62 -0.82 11.69 -5.42
N ASN A 63 -0.09 11.77 -4.30
CA ASN A 63 0.47 12.97 -3.67
C ASN A 63 2.00 13.01 -3.76
N GLY A 64 2.60 12.38 -4.78
CA GLY A 64 3.83 12.88 -5.41
C GLY A 64 3.53 14.17 -6.18
N LYS A 65 2.73 15.04 -5.56
CA LYS A 65 2.24 16.32 -6.06
C LYS A 65 3.21 17.38 -5.58
N ASP A 66 4.48 17.15 -5.87
CA ASP A 66 5.52 18.15 -5.82
C ASP A 66 5.50 18.83 -7.19
N SER A 67 4.34 19.41 -7.53
CA SER A 67 4.01 20.09 -8.79
C SER A 67 4.54 19.41 -10.06
N ASN A 68 3.69 18.66 -10.77
CA ASN A 68 3.92 18.42 -12.20
C ASN A 68 3.84 19.79 -12.92
N TYR A 69 4.92 20.56 -12.89
CA TYR A 69 5.05 21.76 -13.68
C TYR A 69 5.38 21.31 -15.10
N SER A 70 4.65 21.85 -16.06
CA SER A 70 4.98 21.67 -17.46
C SER A 70 5.73 22.90 -17.94
N ILE A 71 6.85 22.68 -18.63
CA ILE A 71 7.63 23.76 -19.22
C ILE A 71 7.25 23.87 -20.68
N SER A 72 6.85 25.06 -21.09
CA SER A 72 6.60 25.39 -22.50
C SER A 72 7.50 26.54 -22.94
N ILE A 73 8.01 26.47 -24.16
CA ILE A 73 8.77 27.55 -24.80
C ILE A 73 8.05 28.02 -26.06
N ALA A 74 7.98 29.34 -26.26
CA ALA A 74 7.42 29.95 -27.46
C ALA A 74 8.53 30.57 -28.30
N ILE A 75 8.59 30.24 -29.58
CA ILE A 75 9.66 30.64 -30.49
C ILE A 75 9.03 31.18 -31.79
N PRO A 76 9.48 32.33 -32.30
CA PRO A 76 8.96 32.83 -33.55
C PRO A 76 9.50 32.02 -34.74
N GLY A 77 8.62 31.69 -35.68
CA GLY A 77 8.99 30.98 -36.91
C GLY A 77 10.03 31.74 -37.75
N SER A 78 10.02 33.07 -37.65
CA SER A 78 10.97 33.98 -38.29
C SER A 78 12.44 33.73 -37.89
N PHE A 79 12.70 33.09 -36.74
CA PHE A 79 14.05 32.79 -36.26
C PHE A 79 14.88 31.99 -37.27
N LEU A 80 14.24 31.06 -37.99
CA LEU A 80 14.91 30.23 -39.00
C LEU A 80 15.19 30.99 -40.31
N ASN A 81 14.60 32.16 -40.53
CA ASN A 81 14.81 32.95 -41.75
C ASN A 81 16.24 33.52 -41.85
N ASN A 82 16.93 33.64 -40.70
CA ASN A 82 18.33 34.04 -40.65
C ASN A 82 19.28 32.97 -41.24
N GLY A 83 18.82 31.72 -41.38
CA GLY A 83 19.62 30.65 -41.94
C GLY A 83 19.79 30.80 -43.46
N GLN A 84 21.00 31.18 -43.88
CA GLN A 84 21.35 31.39 -45.29
C GLN A 84 21.27 30.11 -46.15
N SER A 85 21.41 28.93 -45.53
CA SER A 85 21.29 27.63 -46.20
C SER A 85 20.27 26.73 -45.49
N ALA A 86 19.75 25.73 -46.20
CA ALA A 86 18.85 24.73 -45.63
C ALA A 86 19.53 23.90 -44.52
N GLU A 87 20.84 23.65 -44.66
CA GLU A 87 21.66 22.97 -43.65
C GLU A 87 21.74 23.80 -42.36
N LEU A 88 22.00 25.10 -42.48
CA LEU A 88 22.09 25.99 -41.31
C LEU A 88 20.75 26.10 -40.59
N ARG A 89 19.63 26.18 -41.32
CA ARG A 89 18.28 26.17 -40.72
C ARG A 89 18.02 24.89 -39.94
N THR A 90 18.39 23.76 -40.52
CA THR A 90 18.25 22.45 -39.87
C THR A 90 19.11 22.35 -38.62
N TYR A 91 20.34 22.85 -38.68
CA TYR A 91 21.25 22.91 -37.54
C TYR A 91 20.70 23.77 -36.40
N MET A 92 20.19 24.96 -36.70
CA MET A 92 19.56 25.86 -35.73
C MET A 92 18.34 25.23 -35.07
N ALA A 93 17.45 24.59 -35.85
CA ALA A 93 16.32 23.84 -35.31
C ALA A 93 16.78 22.69 -34.40
N GLY A 94 17.84 21.98 -34.78
CA GLY A 94 18.46 20.94 -33.97
C GLY A 94 19.02 21.45 -32.64
N GLN A 95 19.60 22.66 -32.62
CA GLN A 95 20.07 23.29 -31.38
C GLN A 95 18.91 23.62 -30.44
N ILE A 96 17.82 24.17 -30.97
CA ILE A 96 16.59 24.42 -30.19
C ILE A 96 16.06 23.11 -29.62
N ALA A 97 15.95 22.07 -30.45
CA ALA A 97 15.48 20.75 -30.02
C ALA A 97 16.38 20.15 -28.92
N ARG A 98 17.71 20.26 -29.06
CA ARG A 98 18.67 19.80 -28.06
C ARG A 98 18.54 20.56 -26.73
N ALA A 99 18.32 21.87 -26.79
CA ALA A 99 18.09 22.65 -25.57
C ALA A 99 16.77 22.24 -24.90
N ALA A 100 15.69 22.12 -25.67
CA ALA A 100 14.38 21.71 -25.17
C ALA A 100 14.43 20.34 -24.46
N THR A 101 15.15 19.36 -25.02
CA THR A 101 15.29 18.04 -24.39
C THR A 101 16.15 18.05 -23.13
N LEU A 102 17.22 18.84 -23.09
CA LEU A 102 18.07 18.97 -21.90
C LEU A 102 17.32 19.57 -20.70
N PHE A 103 16.37 20.47 -20.96
CA PHE A 103 15.60 21.15 -19.92
C PHE A 103 14.21 20.55 -19.70
N CYS A 104 13.93 19.34 -20.23
CA CYS A 104 12.65 18.65 -20.08
C CYS A 104 11.44 19.53 -20.45
N VAL A 105 11.54 20.25 -21.57
CA VAL A 105 10.43 21.05 -22.10
C VAL A 105 9.37 20.12 -22.70
N ASP A 106 8.13 20.26 -22.26
CA ASP A 106 6.99 19.47 -22.72
C ASP A 106 6.44 19.97 -24.06
N TYR A 107 6.44 21.29 -24.26
CA TYR A 107 5.84 21.92 -25.44
C TYR A 107 6.75 22.98 -26.07
N VAL A 108 6.99 22.85 -27.37
CA VAL A 108 7.63 23.89 -28.20
C VAL A 108 6.56 24.49 -29.10
N ILE A 109 6.21 25.75 -28.84
CA ILE A 109 5.17 26.48 -29.55
C ILE A 109 5.85 27.37 -30.59
N VAL A 110 5.65 27.06 -31.88
CA VAL A 110 6.13 27.92 -32.97
C VAL A 110 4.99 28.82 -33.39
N TYR A 111 5.21 30.13 -33.31
CA TYR A 111 4.21 31.13 -33.70
C TYR A 111 4.69 31.97 -34.88
N ASP A 112 3.73 32.46 -35.66
CA ASP A 112 3.99 33.41 -36.72
C ASP A 112 3.92 34.84 -36.15
N GLU A 113 4.94 35.65 -36.43
CA GLU A 113 5.02 37.06 -36.03
C GLU A 113 4.46 38.00 -37.12
N THR A 114 4.10 37.45 -38.29
CA THR A 114 3.64 38.21 -39.46
C THR A 114 2.12 38.24 -39.63
#